data_AF-A0A875RPX1-F1
#
_entry.id   AF-A0A875RPX1-F1
#
_cell.length_a   1.000
_cell.length_b   1.000
_cell.length_c   1.000
_cell.angle_alpha   90.00
_cell.angle_beta   90.00
_cell.angle_gamma   90.00
#
_symmetry.space_group_name_H-M   'P 1'
#
loop_
_entity.id
_entity.type
_entity.pdbx_description
1 polymer ?
#
loop_
_entity_poly.entity_id
_entity_poly.type
_entity_poly.pdbx_seq_one_letter_code
_entity_poly.pdbx_strand_id
1 'polypeptide(L)'
;MKVNGLSETSNESGGGREPKTVNEIFDQATQEEESGDRWLSSDLSKALRFYQRAYSLYMQALNIDVSHLDTRYNASRLLFTVYTEYIKNEGVNLTDLNNCDLALSRTDASVIQPLQNICQFFQISLELVSQASSRFAWDLYYNAALCYFEYVEEETRNGYETMAQFSQVMDAMQISQRLLSSALQYQVKELKQFTEKVGKAEPIIHSEVPTARDTIAEIEDTILPSTVLETCLNCYRLVSTSYEDSWSEERLSLVANASDEFINVVDSISSGLLDNYTNSSNEIVPSLTEDEINELKITKISFLASKSLTFAECEAVWQSEPLLDLVDKLLLEAGSYRTLLDKLDESLAVVDDKLKWQVLSVMDTKYKECYKVLKKQLDQLKKRSVEDTGDDKSNIISQICSVFIEQADIEVERSMLESGQKYHDVLVKNSYNLLKNSLVYSKQGGGLRESVSGKLVREKRRRETLARLCILDGKLSRTELSSIVGANYWPQEMSDLADVSVYSEGAKSALTQA
;
A
#
# COMPACT_ATOMS: atom_id res chain seq x y z
N MET A 1 -4.95 -16.06 4.31
CA MET A 1 -5.41 -17.47 4.19
C MET A 1 -5.10 -17.96 2.79
N LYS A 2 -4.27 -19.00 2.65
CA LYS A 2 -4.19 -19.79 1.42
C LYS A 2 -5.29 -20.85 1.50
N VAL A 3 -5.97 -21.18 0.40
CA VAL A 3 -6.80 -22.39 0.37
C VAL A 3 -5.83 -23.57 0.34
N ASN A 4 -5.50 -24.10 1.51
CA ASN A 4 -4.86 -25.41 1.61
C ASN A 4 -5.94 -26.43 1.22
N GLY A 5 -5.84 -26.97 0.00
CA GLY A 5 -6.74 -28.02 -0.44
C GLY A 5 -6.79 -29.16 0.59
N LEU A 6 -8.00 -29.66 0.85
CA LEU A 6 -8.24 -30.94 1.50
C LEU A 6 -7.66 -32.06 0.62
N SER A 7 -6.35 -32.24 0.66
CA SER A 7 -5.70 -33.45 0.15
C SER A 7 -4.57 -33.82 1.09
N GLU A 8 -4.69 -35.03 1.65
CA GLU A 8 -3.65 -35.64 2.47
C GLU A 8 -2.33 -35.61 1.69
N THR A 9 -1.30 -35.01 2.30
CA THR A 9 0.06 -35.00 1.77
C THR A 9 0.62 -36.42 1.75
N SER A 10 0.35 -37.14 0.66
CA SER A 10 1.13 -38.32 0.30
C SER A 10 2.45 -37.84 -0.30
N ASN A 11 3.47 -37.87 0.55
CA ASN A 11 4.85 -37.52 0.22
C ASN A 11 5.44 -38.62 -0.67
N GLU A 12 5.07 -38.65 -1.95
CA GLU A 12 5.75 -39.44 -2.98
C GLU A 12 6.63 -38.52 -3.83
N SER A 13 7.90 -38.46 -3.47
CA SER A 13 8.97 -38.07 -4.40
C SER A 13 9.03 -39.09 -5.55
N GLY A 14 8.20 -38.88 -6.58
CA GLY A 14 8.11 -39.70 -7.80
C GLY A 14 8.54 -38.89 -9.03
N GLY A 15 9.51 -39.39 -9.79
CA GLY A 15 10.20 -38.64 -10.84
C GLY A 15 9.35 -38.22 -12.03
N GLY A 16 9.69 -37.04 -12.58
CA GLY A 16 9.78 -36.75 -14.03
C GLY A 16 8.60 -37.11 -14.95
N ARG A 17 7.37 -37.19 -14.45
CA ARG A 17 6.18 -37.35 -15.30
C ARG A 17 5.53 -35.99 -15.47
N GLU A 18 5.34 -35.54 -16.71
CA GLU A 18 4.57 -34.32 -16.99
C GLU A 18 3.16 -34.44 -16.38
N PRO A 19 2.67 -33.42 -15.66
CA PRO A 19 1.32 -33.42 -15.10
C PRO A 19 0.29 -33.47 -16.23
N LYS A 20 -0.79 -34.24 -16.06
CA LYS A 20 -1.81 -34.44 -17.10
C LYS A 20 -3.21 -34.11 -16.66
N THR A 21 -3.50 -34.16 -15.36
CA THR A 21 -4.80 -33.77 -14.82
C THR A 21 -4.81 -32.32 -14.37
N VAL A 22 -6.00 -31.70 -14.27
CA VAL A 22 -6.16 -30.33 -13.76
C VAL A 22 -5.51 -30.19 -12.38
N ASN A 23 -5.75 -31.15 -11.49
CA ASN A 23 -5.23 -31.13 -10.12
C ASN A 23 -3.71 -31.27 -10.08
N GLU A 24 -3.13 -32.18 -10.88
CA GLU A 24 -1.66 -32.33 -10.96
C GLU A 24 -0.98 -31.05 -11.47
N ILE A 25 -1.60 -30.35 -12.43
CA ILE A 25 -1.08 -29.08 -12.96
C ILE A 25 -1.24 -27.96 -11.90
N PHE A 26 -2.37 -27.93 -11.20
CA PHE A 26 -2.62 -26.99 -10.10
C PHE A 26 -1.62 -27.14 -8.95
N ASP A 27 -1.34 -28.38 -8.53
CA ASP A 27 -0.36 -28.65 -7.46
C ASP A 27 1.04 -28.21 -7.88
N GLN A 28 1.42 -28.48 -9.13
CA GLN A 28 2.71 -28.00 -9.66
C GLN A 28 2.77 -26.47 -9.74
N ALA A 29 1.67 -25.80 -10.13
CA ALA A 29 1.59 -24.34 -10.16
C ALA A 29 1.81 -23.75 -8.76
N THR A 30 1.20 -24.37 -7.74
CA THR A 30 1.35 -23.96 -6.33
C THR A 30 2.79 -24.14 -5.85
N GLN A 31 3.47 -25.23 -6.21
CA GLN A 31 4.88 -25.45 -5.87
C GLN A 31 5.82 -24.42 -6.52
N GLU A 32 5.54 -24.03 -7.77
CA GLU A 32 6.28 -22.97 -8.47
C GLU A 32 6.05 -21.61 -7.80
N GLU A 33 4.81 -21.31 -7.38
CA GLU A 33 4.48 -20.08 -6.63
C GLU A 33 5.23 -20.02 -5.29
N GLU A 34 5.18 -21.08 -4.48
CA GLU A 34 5.93 -21.16 -3.22
C GLU A 34 7.44 -21.03 -3.41
N SER A 35 7.95 -21.55 -4.52
CA SER A 35 9.35 -21.37 -4.88
C SER A 35 9.65 -19.90 -5.18
N GLY A 36 8.73 -19.17 -5.82
CA GLY A 36 8.82 -17.72 -6.01
C GLY A 36 8.90 -16.97 -4.68
N ASP A 37 8.01 -17.28 -3.74
CA ASP A 37 7.95 -16.67 -2.40
C ASP A 37 9.30 -16.79 -1.66
N ARG A 38 9.97 -17.95 -1.77
CA ARG A 38 11.29 -18.18 -1.15
C ARG A 38 12.39 -17.30 -1.71
N TRP A 39 12.29 -16.90 -2.98
CA TRP A 39 13.30 -16.05 -3.63
C TRP A 39 12.99 -14.56 -3.50
N LEU A 40 11.74 -14.17 -3.21
CA LEU A 40 11.28 -12.78 -3.23
C LEU A 40 12.16 -11.84 -2.39
N SER A 41 12.60 -12.27 -1.21
CA SER A 41 13.43 -11.45 -0.32
C SER A 41 14.90 -11.31 -0.75
N SER A 42 15.38 -12.12 -1.71
CA SER A 42 16.81 -12.26 -2.04
C SER A 42 17.17 -12.15 -3.52
N ASP A 43 16.27 -12.50 -4.44
CA ASP A 43 16.47 -12.44 -5.89
C ASP A 43 15.13 -12.26 -6.62
N LEU A 44 14.77 -11.00 -6.88
CA LEU A 44 13.54 -10.62 -7.57
C LEU A 44 13.45 -11.17 -8.99
N SER A 45 14.56 -11.24 -9.73
CA SER A 45 14.56 -11.80 -11.09
C SER A 45 14.23 -13.30 -11.06
N LYS A 46 14.74 -14.02 -10.06
CA LYS A 46 14.45 -15.44 -9.91
C LYS A 46 13.02 -15.67 -9.41
N ALA A 47 12.57 -14.91 -8.43
CA ALA A 47 11.19 -14.96 -7.94
C ALA A 47 10.18 -14.74 -9.07
N LEU A 48 10.37 -13.68 -9.89
CA LEU A 48 9.48 -13.40 -11.03
C LEU A 48 9.41 -14.53 -12.06
N ARG A 49 10.53 -15.23 -12.33
CA ARG A 49 10.54 -16.41 -13.22
C ARG A 49 9.78 -17.61 -12.65
N PHE A 50 9.77 -17.77 -11.32
CA PHE A 50 8.95 -18.77 -10.65
C PHE A 50 7.46 -18.40 -10.76
N TYR A 51 7.11 -17.14 -10.47
CA TYR A 51 5.75 -16.63 -10.63
C TYR A 51 5.23 -16.75 -12.07
N GLN A 52 6.06 -16.46 -13.08
CA GLN A 52 5.69 -16.65 -14.48
C GLN A 52 5.40 -18.12 -14.82
N ARG A 53 6.18 -19.07 -14.26
CA ARG A 53 5.92 -20.50 -14.45
C ARG A 53 4.65 -20.95 -13.76
N ALA A 54 4.43 -20.52 -12.53
CA ALA A 54 3.18 -20.77 -11.79
C ALA A 54 1.96 -20.27 -12.57
N TYR A 55 2.00 -19.02 -13.05
CA TYR A 55 0.93 -18.45 -13.87
C TYR A 55 0.68 -19.25 -15.15
N SER A 56 1.76 -19.63 -15.85
CA SER A 56 1.66 -20.44 -17.08
C SER A 56 1.01 -21.81 -16.82
N LEU A 57 1.27 -22.42 -15.65
CA LEU A 57 0.65 -23.68 -15.24
C LEU A 57 -0.82 -23.47 -14.83
N TYR A 58 -1.14 -22.40 -14.09
CA TYR A 58 -2.54 -22.07 -13.81
C TYR A 58 -3.35 -21.87 -15.08
N MET A 59 -2.81 -21.17 -16.09
CA MET A 59 -3.50 -21.00 -17.38
C MET A 59 -3.66 -22.33 -18.12
N GLN A 60 -2.68 -23.24 -18.03
CA GLN A 60 -2.81 -24.59 -18.58
C GLN A 60 -3.93 -25.40 -17.90
N ALA A 61 -4.04 -25.32 -16.57
CA ALA A 61 -5.12 -25.96 -15.83
C ALA A 61 -6.50 -25.39 -16.23
N LEU A 62 -6.61 -24.05 -16.35
CA LEU A 62 -7.85 -23.40 -16.78
C LEU A 62 -8.24 -23.67 -18.25
N ASN A 63 -7.28 -24.02 -19.10
CA ASN A 63 -7.57 -24.47 -20.47
C ASN A 63 -8.22 -25.86 -20.49
N ILE A 64 -7.97 -26.69 -19.48
CA ILE A 64 -8.59 -28.01 -19.33
C ILE A 64 -9.95 -27.87 -18.63
N ASP A 65 -10.01 -27.10 -17.54
CA ASP A 65 -11.23 -26.80 -16.80
C ASP A 65 -11.31 -25.32 -16.42
N VAL A 66 -12.08 -24.56 -17.21
CA VAL A 66 -12.28 -23.11 -17.05
C VAL A 66 -12.97 -22.78 -15.71
N SER A 67 -13.73 -23.72 -15.17
CA SER A 67 -14.55 -23.59 -13.95
C SER A 67 -13.81 -24.00 -12.67
N HIS A 68 -12.56 -24.45 -12.78
CA HIS A 68 -11.77 -24.86 -11.63
C HIS A 68 -11.42 -23.66 -10.74
N LEU A 69 -12.24 -23.46 -9.70
CA LEU A 69 -12.24 -22.26 -8.86
C LEU A 69 -10.89 -21.99 -8.18
N ASP A 70 -10.27 -22.99 -7.55
CA ASP A 70 -9.03 -22.80 -6.78
C ASP A 70 -7.88 -22.31 -7.68
N THR A 71 -7.68 -22.96 -8.84
CA THR A 71 -6.77 -22.53 -9.91
C THR A 71 -7.02 -21.08 -10.31
N ARG A 72 -8.28 -20.69 -10.53
CA ARG A 72 -8.60 -19.33 -10.96
C ARG A 72 -8.33 -18.31 -9.87
N TYR A 73 -8.73 -18.61 -8.63
CA TYR A 73 -8.50 -17.73 -7.49
C TYR A 73 -7.00 -17.57 -7.21
N ASN A 74 -6.24 -18.66 -7.18
CA ASN A 74 -4.78 -18.60 -6.99
C ASN A 74 -4.10 -17.81 -8.11
N ALA A 75 -4.53 -17.96 -9.37
CA ALA A 75 -4.03 -17.14 -10.45
C ALA A 75 -4.35 -15.65 -10.25
N SER A 76 -5.60 -15.29 -9.86
CA SER A 76 -5.97 -13.90 -9.54
C SER A 76 -5.09 -13.33 -8.43
N ARG A 77 -4.89 -14.08 -7.34
CA ARG A 77 -4.06 -13.70 -6.21
C ARG A 77 -2.60 -13.52 -6.63
N LEU A 78 -2.06 -14.44 -7.42
CA LEU A 78 -0.68 -14.36 -7.92
C LEU A 78 -0.46 -13.12 -8.78
N LEU A 79 -1.37 -12.82 -9.72
CA LEU A 79 -1.30 -11.61 -10.54
C LEU A 79 -1.27 -10.36 -9.67
N PHE A 80 -2.14 -10.30 -8.66
CA PHE A 80 -2.21 -9.18 -7.74
C PHE A 80 -0.96 -9.06 -6.87
N THR A 81 -0.44 -10.17 -6.33
CA THR A 81 0.83 -10.19 -5.59
C THR A 81 1.99 -9.68 -6.45
N VAL A 82 2.09 -10.12 -7.71
CA VAL A 82 3.14 -9.61 -8.62
C VAL A 82 2.96 -8.12 -8.90
N TYR A 83 1.73 -7.62 -9.04
CA TYR A 83 1.48 -6.19 -9.14
C TYR A 83 2.00 -5.44 -7.91
N THR A 84 1.63 -5.86 -6.70
CA THR A 84 2.05 -5.19 -5.45
C THR A 84 3.57 -5.21 -5.28
N GLU A 85 4.22 -6.35 -5.53
CA GLU A 85 5.65 -6.53 -5.27
C GLU A 85 6.58 -5.95 -6.34
N TYR A 86 6.13 -5.85 -7.61
CA TYR A 86 6.99 -5.44 -8.74
C TYR A 86 6.56 -4.15 -9.42
N ILE A 87 5.26 -3.81 -9.40
CA ILE A 87 4.71 -2.65 -10.09
C ILE A 87 4.45 -1.50 -9.11
N LYS A 88 3.76 -1.77 -8.01
CA LYS A 88 3.52 -0.77 -6.94
C LYS A 88 4.78 -0.44 -6.15
N ASN A 89 5.71 -1.39 -6.03
CA ASN A 89 6.96 -1.19 -5.30
C ASN A 89 7.91 -0.21 -6.03
N GLU A 90 7.92 1.05 -5.58
CA GLU A 90 8.78 2.14 -6.08
C GLU A 90 10.29 1.83 -6.11
N GLY A 91 10.75 0.87 -5.31
CA GLY A 91 12.15 0.46 -5.27
C GLY A 91 12.56 -0.38 -6.50
N VAL A 92 11.60 -1.08 -7.10
CA VAL A 92 11.84 -2.05 -8.18
C VAL A 92 11.82 -1.35 -9.53
N ASN A 93 12.95 -1.42 -10.24
CA ASN A 93 13.00 -1.04 -11.65
C ASN A 93 12.96 -2.32 -12.50
N LEU A 94 11.90 -2.49 -13.30
CA LEU A 94 11.73 -3.68 -14.14
C LEU A 94 12.88 -3.88 -15.15
N THR A 95 13.59 -2.81 -15.52
CA THR A 95 14.75 -2.88 -16.43
C THR A 95 15.98 -3.53 -15.80
N ASP A 96 16.03 -3.62 -14.47
CA ASP A 96 17.10 -4.30 -13.75
C ASP A 96 16.87 -5.82 -13.64
N LEU A 97 15.68 -6.29 -14.04
CA LEU A 97 15.30 -7.70 -13.95
C LEU A 97 15.87 -8.49 -15.13
N ASN A 98 16.61 -9.54 -14.83
CA ASN A 98 17.34 -10.33 -15.82
C ASN A 98 16.64 -11.66 -16.12
N ASN A 99 16.67 -12.08 -17.39
CA ASN A 99 16.08 -13.34 -17.85
C ASN A 99 14.56 -13.45 -17.60
N CYS A 100 13.85 -12.32 -17.56
CA CYS A 100 12.42 -12.26 -17.27
C CYS A 100 11.58 -11.91 -18.52
N ASP A 101 12.10 -12.10 -19.73
CA ASP A 101 11.50 -11.58 -20.98
C ASP A 101 10.02 -11.94 -21.16
N LEU A 102 9.64 -13.18 -20.83
CA LEU A 102 8.24 -13.62 -20.91
C LEU A 102 7.34 -12.88 -19.90
N ALA A 103 7.82 -12.72 -18.66
CA ALA A 103 7.11 -11.99 -17.60
C ALA A 103 7.07 -10.48 -17.84
N LEU A 104 8.03 -9.94 -18.60
CA LEU A 104 8.09 -8.53 -18.97
C LEU A 104 7.37 -8.23 -20.29
N SER A 105 6.84 -9.25 -20.98
CA SER A 105 6.20 -9.10 -22.29
C SER A 105 4.89 -8.30 -22.26
N ARG A 106 4.24 -8.19 -21.08
CA ARG A 106 2.93 -7.53 -20.88
C ARG A 106 1.82 -8.05 -21.81
N THR A 107 1.96 -9.28 -22.29
CA THR A 107 0.93 -10.00 -23.06
C THR A 107 0.00 -10.74 -22.11
N ASP A 108 -1.13 -11.26 -22.57
CA ASP A 108 -2.04 -12.08 -21.75
C ASP A 108 -1.36 -13.34 -21.16
N ALA A 109 -0.23 -13.77 -21.70
CA ALA A 109 0.58 -14.87 -21.17
C ALA A 109 1.54 -14.46 -20.05
N SER A 110 1.69 -13.17 -19.80
CA SER A 110 2.58 -12.58 -18.79
C SER A 110 1.95 -12.61 -17.40
N VAL A 111 2.74 -12.88 -16.36
CA VAL A 111 2.29 -12.71 -14.97
C VAL A 111 2.21 -11.24 -14.54
N ILE A 112 2.90 -10.34 -15.24
CA ILE A 112 2.68 -8.89 -15.09
C ILE A 112 1.52 -8.49 -15.99
N GLN A 113 0.43 -8.02 -15.38
CA GLN A 113 -0.81 -7.59 -16.03
C GLN A 113 -1.22 -6.19 -15.56
N PRO A 114 -1.90 -5.39 -16.40
CA PRO A 114 -2.59 -4.17 -15.95
C PRO A 114 -3.68 -4.48 -14.92
N LEU A 115 -3.91 -3.59 -13.96
CA LEU A 115 -4.90 -3.79 -12.89
C LEU A 115 -6.30 -4.10 -13.43
N GLN A 116 -6.71 -3.45 -14.53
CA GLN A 116 -7.99 -3.73 -15.18
C GLN A 116 -8.17 -5.21 -15.54
N ASN A 117 -7.12 -5.87 -16.05
CA ASN A 117 -7.14 -7.28 -16.40
C ASN A 117 -7.20 -8.16 -15.13
N ILE A 118 -6.49 -7.77 -14.07
CA ILE A 118 -6.50 -8.48 -12.79
C ILE A 118 -7.90 -8.42 -12.15
N CYS A 119 -8.54 -7.24 -12.15
CA CYS A 119 -9.92 -7.05 -11.71
C CYS A 119 -10.90 -7.94 -12.48
N GLN A 120 -10.76 -8.05 -13.80
CA GLN A 120 -11.57 -8.95 -14.61
C GLN A 120 -11.36 -10.42 -14.23
N PHE A 121 -10.13 -10.83 -13.93
CA PHE A 121 -9.84 -12.19 -13.49
C PHE A 121 -10.50 -12.53 -12.15
N PHE A 122 -10.47 -11.59 -11.20
CA PHE A 122 -11.22 -11.68 -9.94
C PHE A 122 -12.73 -11.73 -10.17
N GLN A 123 -13.27 -10.90 -11.06
CA GLN A 123 -14.70 -10.85 -11.36
C GLN A 123 -15.22 -12.21 -11.85
N ILE A 124 -14.50 -12.88 -12.76
CA ILE A 124 -14.87 -14.23 -13.22
C ILE A 124 -14.82 -15.23 -12.05
N SER A 125 -13.83 -15.11 -11.15
CA SER A 125 -13.73 -15.96 -9.97
C SER A 125 -14.95 -15.81 -9.04
N LEU A 126 -15.39 -14.57 -8.81
CA LEU A 126 -16.59 -14.25 -8.00
C LEU A 126 -17.86 -14.81 -8.63
N GLU A 127 -18.00 -14.73 -9.96
CA GLU A 127 -19.14 -15.29 -10.69
C GLU A 127 -19.23 -16.82 -10.52
N LEU A 128 -18.10 -17.53 -10.59
CA LEU A 128 -18.06 -18.98 -10.37
C LEU A 128 -18.44 -19.35 -8.92
N VAL A 129 -17.93 -18.61 -7.92
CA VAL A 129 -18.30 -18.83 -6.51
C VAL A 129 -19.79 -18.59 -6.30
N SER A 130 -20.37 -17.57 -6.91
CA SER A 130 -21.80 -17.27 -6.76
C SER A 130 -22.71 -18.38 -7.30
N GLN A 131 -22.21 -19.18 -8.24
CA GLN A 131 -22.91 -20.31 -8.85
C GLN A 131 -22.64 -21.63 -8.11
N ALA A 132 -21.47 -21.77 -7.49
CA ALA A 132 -21.13 -22.91 -6.65
C ALA A 132 -21.89 -22.82 -5.31
N SER A 133 -22.56 -23.90 -4.90
CA SER A 133 -23.18 -24.00 -3.57
C SER A 133 -22.12 -24.25 -2.47
N SER A 134 -21.03 -23.48 -2.47
CA SER A 134 -19.89 -23.64 -1.58
C SER A 134 -19.94 -22.68 -0.39
N ARG A 135 -19.02 -22.86 0.56
CA ARG A 135 -18.76 -21.89 1.64
C ARG A 135 -18.42 -20.53 1.04
N PHE A 136 -18.84 -19.45 1.72
CA PHE A 136 -18.50 -18.08 1.33
C PHE A 136 -16.98 -17.88 1.41
N ALA A 137 -16.33 -17.65 0.26
CA ALA A 137 -14.89 -17.45 0.14
C ALA A 137 -14.53 -15.98 0.45
N TRP A 138 -14.60 -15.60 1.74
CA TRP A 138 -14.43 -14.21 2.16
C TRP A 138 -13.09 -13.59 1.73
N ASP A 139 -12.05 -14.39 1.65
CA ASP A 139 -10.70 -14.01 1.26
C ASP A 139 -10.63 -13.65 -0.24
N LEU A 140 -11.36 -14.37 -1.11
CA LEU A 140 -11.54 -13.98 -2.51
C LEU A 140 -12.20 -12.60 -2.61
N TYR A 141 -13.27 -12.37 -1.84
CA TYR A 141 -13.97 -11.08 -1.83
C TYR A 141 -13.05 -9.95 -1.34
N TYR A 142 -12.29 -10.20 -0.27
CA TYR A 142 -11.33 -9.25 0.29
C TYR A 142 -10.22 -8.90 -0.72
N ASN A 143 -9.56 -9.91 -1.31
CA ASN A 143 -8.48 -9.69 -2.27
C ASN A 143 -8.98 -9.01 -3.56
N ALA A 144 -10.17 -9.39 -4.05
CA ALA A 144 -10.80 -8.71 -5.18
C ALA A 144 -11.08 -7.23 -4.84
N ALA A 145 -11.58 -6.96 -3.63
CA ALA A 145 -11.85 -5.59 -3.19
C ALA A 145 -10.57 -4.75 -3.12
N LEU A 146 -9.47 -5.30 -2.60
CA LEU A 146 -8.17 -4.64 -2.59
C LEU A 146 -7.65 -4.39 -4.01
N CYS A 147 -7.83 -5.33 -4.94
CA CYS A 147 -7.47 -5.10 -6.34
C CYS A 147 -8.27 -3.94 -6.97
N TYR A 148 -9.57 -3.84 -6.69
CA TYR A 148 -10.37 -2.70 -7.12
C TYR A 148 -9.99 -1.40 -6.39
N PHE A 149 -9.57 -1.47 -5.12
CA PHE A 149 -9.07 -0.31 -4.40
C PHE A 149 -7.78 0.21 -5.03
N GLU A 150 -6.81 -0.66 -5.32
CA GLU A 150 -5.59 -0.30 -6.04
C GLU A 150 -5.88 0.29 -7.43
N TYR A 151 -6.92 -0.21 -8.10
CA TYR A 151 -7.38 0.33 -9.37
C TYR A 151 -7.95 1.74 -9.23
N VAL A 152 -8.70 2.02 -8.15
CA VAL A 152 -9.14 3.37 -7.80
C VAL A 152 -7.94 4.29 -7.56
N GLU A 153 -6.96 3.87 -6.75
CA GLU A 153 -5.74 4.66 -6.48
C GLU A 153 -4.92 4.99 -7.74
N GLU A 154 -4.82 4.05 -8.69
CA GLU A 154 -4.09 4.27 -9.94
C GLU A 154 -4.80 5.30 -10.84
N GLU A 155 -6.12 5.18 -10.98
CA GLU A 155 -6.92 6.07 -11.83
C GLU A 155 -7.08 7.48 -11.22
N THR A 156 -6.96 7.63 -9.89
CA THR A 156 -6.99 8.95 -9.22
C THR A 156 -5.65 9.69 -9.26
N ARG A 157 -4.53 9.03 -9.57
CA ARG A 157 -3.17 9.58 -9.38
C ARG A 157 -2.91 10.90 -10.11
N ASN A 158 -3.52 11.11 -11.26
CA ASN A 158 -3.33 12.31 -12.10
C ASN A 158 -4.60 13.19 -12.16
N GLY A 159 -5.52 12.98 -11.21
CA GLY A 159 -6.87 13.52 -11.23
C GLY A 159 -7.70 13.09 -12.43
N TYR A 160 -8.93 13.60 -12.52
CA TYR A 160 -9.84 13.29 -13.63
C TYR A 160 -9.85 14.40 -14.69
N GLU A 161 -9.36 14.10 -15.89
CA GLU A 161 -9.51 14.99 -17.05
C GLU A 161 -10.97 15.12 -17.50
N THR A 162 -11.79 14.09 -17.24
CA THR A 162 -13.18 14.02 -17.68
C THR A 162 -14.14 13.46 -16.62
N MET A 163 -15.41 13.86 -16.67
CA MET A 163 -16.47 13.27 -15.84
C MET A 163 -16.68 11.77 -16.09
N ALA A 164 -16.28 11.26 -17.27
CA ALA A 164 -16.35 9.84 -17.57
C ALA A 164 -15.32 9.04 -16.74
N GLN A 165 -14.09 9.55 -16.60
CA GLN A 165 -13.07 8.96 -15.72
C GLN A 165 -13.51 9.00 -14.26
N PHE A 166 -14.06 10.14 -13.79
CA PHE A 166 -14.64 10.24 -12.45
C PHE A 166 -15.73 9.16 -12.24
N SER A 167 -16.64 9.00 -13.20
CA SER A 167 -17.69 7.96 -13.12
C SER A 167 -17.12 6.55 -13.05
N GLN A 168 -16.08 6.25 -13.83
CA GLN A 168 -15.44 4.94 -13.85
C GLN A 168 -14.78 4.60 -12.50
N VAL A 169 -14.14 5.59 -11.87
CA VAL A 169 -13.57 5.42 -10.52
C VAL A 169 -14.67 5.25 -9.47
N MET A 170 -15.76 6.00 -9.57
CA MET A 170 -16.92 5.82 -8.69
C MET A 170 -17.53 4.42 -8.81
N ASP A 171 -17.63 3.87 -10.03
CA ASP A 171 -18.10 2.51 -10.26
C ASP A 171 -17.15 1.47 -9.63
N ALA A 172 -15.84 1.63 -9.82
CA ALA A 172 -14.82 0.76 -9.23
C ALA A 172 -14.84 0.82 -7.69
N MET A 173 -14.97 2.02 -7.11
CA MET A 173 -15.12 2.22 -5.68
C MET A 173 -16.36 1.48 -5.15
N GLN A 174 -17.52 1.62 -5.81
CA GLN A 174 -18.75 0.94 -5.40
C GLN A 174 -18.65 -0.58 -5.52
N ILE A 175 -17.90 -1.11 -6.51
CA ILE A 175 -17.59 -2.54 -6.58
C ILE A 175 -16.79 -2.96 -5.34
N SER A 176 -15.70 -2.25 -5.04
CA SER A 176 -14.86 -2.55 -3.87
C SER A 176 -15.65 -2.45 -2.55
N GLN A 177 -16.49 -1.42 -2.37
CA GLN A 177 -17.36 -1.27 -1.20
C GLN A 177 -18.30 -2.47 -1.00
N ARG A 178 -18.93 -2.97 -2.07
CA ARG A 178 -19.82 -4.14 -2.00
C ARG A 178 -19.06 -5.40 -1.60
N LEU A 179 -17.85 -5.58 -2.14
CA LEU A 179 -16.99 -6.72 -1.82
C LEU A 179 -16.50 -6.67 -0.36
N LEU A 180 -15.99 -5.52 0.10
CA LEU A 180 -15.60 -5.29 1.50
C LEU A 180 -16.78 -5.46 2.45
N SER A 181 -17.96 -4.94 2.11
CA SER A 181 -19.18 -5.12 2.91
C SER A 181 -19.50 -6.60 3.10
N SER A 182 -19.39 -7.40 2.04
CA SER A 182 -19.67 -8.83 2.08
C SER A 182 -18.64 -9.58 2.93
N ALA A 183 -17.35 -9.26 2.75
CA ALA A 183 -16.27 -9.82 3.57
C ALA A 183 -16.43 -9.45 5.04
N LEU A 184 -16.70 -8.18 5.34
CA LEU A 184 -16.85 -7.66 6.70
C LEU A 184 -18.05 -8.27 7.42
N GLN A 185 -19.19 -8.40 6.75
CA GLN A 185 -20.38 -9.06 7.31
C GLN A 185 -20.09 -10.52 7.68
N TYR A 186 -19.38 -11.25 6.82
CA TYR A 186 -18.95 -12.61 7.10
C TYR A 186 -18.00 -12.65 8.30
N GLN A 187 -16.95 -11.84 8.28
CA GLN A 187 -15.93 -11.79 9.33
C GLN A 187 -16.53 -11.45 10.71
N VAL A 188 -17.42 -10.46 10.80
CA VAL A 188 -18.12 -10.10 12.05
C VAL A 188 -18.98 -11.26 12.55
N LYS A 189 -19.66 -11.97 11.65
CA LYS A 189 -20.48 -13.14 12.01
C LYS A 189 -19.62 -14.27 12.55
N GLU A 190 -18.52 -14.61 11.88
CA GLU A 190 -17.61 -15.67 12.33
C GLU A 190 -16.96 -15.31 13.67
N LEU A 191 -16.49 -14.06 13.85
CA LEU A 191 -15.91 -13.60 15.09
C LEU A 191 -16.91 -13.72 16.26
N LYS A 192 -18.17 -13.30 16.06
CA LYS A 192 -19.21 -13.45 17.09
C LYS A 192 -19.45 -14.92 17.44
N GLN A 193 -19.56 -15.80 16.44
CA GLN A 193 -19.73 -17.23 16.68
C GLN A 193 -18.55 -17.85 17.41
N PHE A 194 -17.33 -17.43 17.08
CA PHE A 194 -16.12 -17.88 17.75
C PHE A 194 -16.11 -17.43 19.22
N THR A 195 -16.33 -16.14 19.48
CA THR A 195 -16.41 -15.58 20.84
C THR A 195 -17.49 -16.26 21.68
N GLU A 196 -18.66 -16.56 21.11
CA GLU A 196 -19.73 -17.28 21.81
C GLU A 196 -19.38 -18.75 22.12
N LYS A 197 -18.69 -19.45 21.21
CA LYS A 197 -18.23 -20.83 21.45
C LYS A 197 -17.22 -20.86 22.58
N VAL A 198 -16.26 -19.95 22.57
CA VAL A 198 -15.25 -19.82 23.63
C VAL A 198 -15.89 -19.45 24.97
N GLY A 199 -16.86 -18.52 24.99
CA GLY A 199 -17.55 -18.10 26.21
C GLY A 199 -18.47 -19.17 26.83
N LYS A 200 -18.86 -20.20 26.07
CA LYS A 200 -19.70 -21.32 26.54
C LYS A 200 -18.88 -22.56 26.91
N ALA A 201 -17.58 -22.59 26.65
CA ALA A 201 -16.74 -23.73 27.01
C ALA A 201 -16.47 -23.71 28.53
N GLU A 202 -17.03 -24.67 29.28
CA GLU A 202 -16.61 -24.95 30.65
C GLU A 202 -15.14 -25.39 30.68
N PRO A 203 -14.38 -25.13 31.75
CA PRO A 203 -12.97 -25.53 31.84
C PRO A 203 -12.87 -27.05 31.71
N ILE A 204 -12.32 -27.51 30.59
CA ILE A 204 -12.15 -28.93 30.26
C ILE A 204 -11.13 -29.53 31.22
N ILE A 205 -11.62 -30.06 32.35
CA ILE A 205 -10.89 -31.03 33.17
C ILE A 205 -11.14 -32.39 32.52
N HIS A 206 -10.30 -32.75 31.53
CA HIS A 206 -9.81 -34.11 31.22
C HIS A 206 -9.52 -34.34 29.72
N SER A 207 -8.21 -34.49 29.45
CA SER A 207 -7.59 -35.61 28.72
C SER A 207 -7.99 -35.89 27.27
N GLU A 208 -7.55 -35.02 26.37
CA GLU A 208 -6.82 -35.39 25.15
C GLU A 208 -6.07 -34.12 24.76
N VAL A 209 -4.75 -34.11 24.89
CA VAL A 209 -3.93 -32.93 24.54
C VAL A 209 -3.97 -32.84 23.02
N PRO A 210 -4.65 -31.85 22.41
CA PRO A 210 -4.49 -31.61 20.98
C PRO A 210 -3.01 -31.31 20.77
N THR A 211 -2.38 -31.89 19.76
CA THR A 211 -0.98 -31.54 19.52
C THR A 211 -0.92 -30.05 19.24
N ALA A 212 0.11 -29.35 19.74
CA ALA A 212 0.22 -27.89 19.58
C ALA A 212 0.07 -27.43 18.12
N ARG A 213 0.37 -28.31 17.14
CA ARG A 213 0.15 -28.07 15.71
C ARG A 213 -1.31 -28.02 15.30
N ASP A 214 -2.18 -28.87 15.85
CA ASP A 214 -3.60 -28.92 15.48
C ASP A 214 -4.34 -27.69 16.04
N THR A 215 -4.01 -27.26 17.25
CA THR A 215 -4.57 -26.03 17.83
C THR A 215 -4.06 -24.77 17.13
N ILE A 216 -2.79 -24.74 16.70
CA ILE A 216 -2.23 -23.60 15.95
C ILE A 216 -2.84 -23.50 14.55
N ALA A 217 -3.04 -24.63 13.86
CA ALA A 217 -3.66 -24.66 12.53
C ALA A 217 -5.14 -24.22 12.56
N GLU A 218 -5.91 -24.58 13.59
CA GLU A 218 -7.29 -24.10 13.75
C GLU A 218 -7.35 -22.58 14.09
N ILE A 219 -6.35 -22.04 14.79
CA ILE A 219 -6.24 -20.61 15.10
C ILE A 219 -5.85 -19.79 13.86
N GLU A 220 -4.96 -20.29 13.00
CA GLU A 220 -4.52 -19.61 11.77
C GLU A 220 -5.68 -19.35 10.79
N ASP A 221 -6.72 -20.21 10.81
CA ASP A 221 -7.91 -20.07 9.98
C ASP A 221 -9.10 -19.38 10.69
N THR A 222 -8.89 -18.84 11.88
CA THR A 222 -9.93 -18.17 12.67
C THR A 222 -9.95 -16.66 12.44
N ILE A 223 -11.14 -16.08 12.29
CA ILE A 223 -11.30 -14.62 12.23
C ILE A 223 -11.09 -14.01 13.62
N LEU A 224 -10.08 -13.15 13.74
CA LEU A 224 -9.75 -12.43 14.97
C LEU A 224 -10.24 -10.97 14.91
N PRO A 225 -10.33 -10.27 16.06
CA PRO A 225 -10.69 -8.85 16.08
C PRO A 225 -9.80 -7.98 15.16
N SER A 226 -8.50 -8.27 15.12
CA SER A 226 -7.53 -7.60 14.24
C SER A 226 -7.85 -7.79 12.75
N THR A 227 -8.31 -8.97 12.33
CA THR A 227 -8.72 -9.25 10.95
C THR A 227 -9.94 -8.40 10.54
N VAL A 228 -10.92 -8.25 11.44
CA VAL A 228 -12.09 -7.39 11.18
C VAL A 228 -11.67 -5.93 11.14
N LEU A 229 -10.77 -5.52 12.05
CA LEU A 229 -10.25 -4.18 12.12
C LEU A 229 -9.51 -3.78 10.83
N GLU A 230 -8.65 -4.66 10.30
CA GLU A 230 -7.93 -4.44 9.04
C GLU A 230 -8.90 -4.18 7.89
N THR A 231 -9.97 -4.96 7.78
CA THR A 231 -11.03 -4.71 6.80
C THR A 231 -11.68 -3.35 7.01
N CYS A 232 -11.99 -2.94 8.26
CA CYS A 232 -12.52 -1.61 8.55
C CYS A 232 -11.55 -0.49 8.13
N LEU A 233 -10.24 -0.63 8.38
CA LEU A 233 -9.23 0.33 7.96
C LEU A 233 -9.24 0.52 6.44
N ASN A 234 -9.27 -0.58 5.69
CA ASN A 234 -9.34 -0.55 4.22
C ASN A 234 -10.66 0.05 3.71
N CYS A 235 -11.78 -0.14 4.41
CA CYS A 235 -13.02 0.55 4.07
C CYS A 235 -12.90 2.08 4.16
N TYR A 236 -12.28 2.61 5.22
CA TYR A 236 -12.06 4.05 5.35
C TYR A 236 -11.09 4.58 4.29
N ARG A 237 -9.95 3.90 4.10
CA ARG A 237 -8.92 4.28 3.12
C ARG A 237 -9.48 4.33 1.69
N LEU A 238 -10.26 3.32 1.28
CA LEU A 238 -10.92 3.29 -0.03
C LEU A 238 -11.75 4.55 -0.29
N VAL A 239 -12.58 4.94 0.69
CA VAL A 239 -13.46 6.10 0.51
C VAL A 239 -12.67 7.41 0.62
N SER A 240 -11.63 7.46 1.45
CA SER A 240 -10.68 8.58 1.51
C SER A 240 -10.07 8.87 0.14
N THR A 241 -9.56 7.87 -0.57
CA THR A 241 -8.96 8.05 -1.90
C THR A 241 -9.91 8.74 -2.89
N SER A 242 -11.20 8.38 -2.89
CA SER A 242 -12.20 9.06 -3.74
C SER A 242 -12.47 10.50 -3.31
N TYR A 243 -12.36 10.81 -2.02
CA TYR A 243 -12.44 12.17 -1.51
C TYR A 243 -11.20 13.01 -1.81
N GLU A 244 -10.01 12.41 -1.93
CA GLU A 244 -8.76 13.13 -2.16
C GLU A 244 -8.74 13.92 -3.49
N ASP A 245 -9.45 13.44 -4.53
CA ASP A 245 -9.66 14.17 -5.80
C ASP A 245 -10.96 15.02 -5.84
N SER A 246 -11.71 15.03 -4.74
CA SER A 246 -12.95 15.80 -4.66
C SER A 246 -12.66 17.24 -4.24
N TRP A 247 -12.35 18.10 -5.22
CA TRP A 247 -12.04 19.53 -5.03
C TRP A 247 -13.26 20.46 -5.01
N SER A 248 -14.48 19.94 -5.21
CA SER A 248 -15.72 20.73 -5.16
C SER A 248 -16.80 20.09 -4.30
N GLU A 249 -17.70 20.92 -3.78
CA GLU A 249 -18.90 20.48 -3.02
C GLU A 249 -19.77 19.48 -3.81
N GLU A 250 -19.83 19.64 -5.14
CA GLU A 250 -20.57 18.72 -6.01
C GLU A 250 -19.94 17.32 -5.99
N ARG A 251 -18.61 17.24 -6.18
CA ARG A 251 -17.89 15.96 -6.14
C ARG A 251 -17.93 15.33 -4.75
N LEU A 252 -17.73 16.13 -3.69
CA LEU A 252 -17.89 15.66 -2.30
C LEU A 252 -19.27 15.06 -2.07
N SER A 253 -20.33 15.71 -2.56
CA SER A 253 -21.70 15.22 -2.43
C SER A 253 -21.91 13.92 -3.21
N LEU A 254 -21.31 13.75 -4.39
CA LEU A 254 -21.39 12.51 -5.16
C LEU A 254 -20.71 11.34 -4.44
N VAL A 255 -19.52 11.56 -3.86
CA VAL A 255 -18.83 10.55 -3.07
C VAL A 255 -19.65 10.22 -1.81
N ALA A 256 -20.08 11.22 -1.05
CA ALA A 256 -20.90 11.05 0.15
C ALA A 256 -22.18 10.24 -0.12
N ASN A 257 -22.94 10.62 -1.15
CA ASN A 257 -24.16 9.90 -1.53
C ASN A 257 -23.91 8.43 -1.88
N ALA A 258 -22.72 8.10 -2.41
CA ALA A 258 -22.34 6.73 -2.74
C ALA A 258 -21.83 5.94 -1.53
N SER A 259 -21.20 6.59 -0.55
CA SER A 259 -20.45 5.91 0.53
C SER A 259 -21.04 6.01 1.93
N ASP A 260 -21.95 6.95 2.22
CA ASP A 260 -22.35 7.28 3.59
C ASP A 260 -23.01 6.09 4.32
N GLU A 261 -23.91 5.36 3.66
CA GLU A 261 -24.52 4.16 4.26
C GLU A 261 -23.46 3.10 4.59
N PHE A 262 -22.52 2.87 3.68
CA PHE A 262 -21.42 1.96 3.87
C PHE A 262 -20.54 2.37 5.05
N ILE A 263 -20.14 3.64 5.12
CA ILE A 263 -19.32 4.17 6.22
C ILE A 263 -20.06 4.09 7.56
N ASN A 264 -21.37 4.35 7.62
CA ASN A 264 -22.15 4.19 8.85
C ASN A 264 -22.11 2.74 9.38
N VAL A 265 -22.13 1.75 8.48
CA VAL A 265 -21.97 0.33 8.86
C VAL A 265 -20.57 0.07 9.42
N VAL A 266 -19.53 0.60 8.76
CA VAL A 266 -18.13 0.47 9.20
C VAL A 266 -17.90 1.16 10.55
N ASP A 267 -18.49 2.33 10.78
CA ASP A 267 -18.44 3.05 12.05
C ASP A 267 -19.08 2.24 13.19
N SER A 268 -20.24 1.63 12.92
CA SER A 268 -20.93 0.76 13.89
C SER A 268 -20.09 -0.47 14.25
N ILE A 269 -19.48 -1.11 13.24
CA ILE A 269 -18.64 -2.29 13.44
C ILE A 269 -17.36 -1.94 14.20
N SER A 270 -16.64 -0.90 13.77
CA SER A 270 -15.40 -0.47 14.42
C SER A 270 -15.61 -0.02 15.87
N SER A 271 -16.71 0.70 16.16
CA SER A 271 -17.08 1.05 17.54
C SER A 271 -17.38 -0.21 18.36
N GLY A 272 -18.13 -1.16 17.78
CA GLY A 272 -18.37 -2.45 18.42
C GLY A 272 -17.11 -3.27 18.67
N LEU A 273 -16.07 -3.16 17.82
CA LEU A 273 -14.78 -3.79 18.07
C LEU A 273 -14.08 -3.17 19.27
N LEU A 274 -14.02 -1.84 19.33
CA LEU A 274 -13.41 -1.13 20.46
C LEU A 274 -14.11 -1.44 21.78
N ASP A 275 -15.45 -1.42 21.80
CA ASP A 275 -16.23 -1.66 23.01
C ASP A 275 -16.03 -3.07 23.57
N ASN A 276 -15.90 -4.07 22.70
CA ASN A 276 -15.86 -5.49 23.11
C ASN A 276 -14.44 -6.06 23.25
N TYR A 277 -13.43 -5.49 22.56
CA TYR A 277 -12.10 -6.10 22.45
C TYR A 277 -10.93 -5.19 22.88
N THR A 278 -11.17 -4.01 23.45
CA THR A 278 -10.07 -3.18 24.01
C THR A 278 -9.56 -3.69 25.37
N ASN A 279 -10.46 -4.20 26.21
CA ASN A 279 -10.13 -4.69 27.56
C ASN A 279 -10.59 -6.15 27.77
N SER A 280 -10.58 -6.95 26.70
CA SER A 280 -10.99 -8.35 26.76
C SER A 280 -10.03 -9.11 27.68
N SER A 281 -10.56 -9.70 28.75
CA SER A 281 -9.83 -10.61 29.64
C SER A 281 -9.79 -12.05 29.12
N ASN A 282 -10.24 -12.29 27.89
CA ASN A 282 -10.29 -13.63 27.31
C ASN A 282 -8.90 -14.01 26.76
N GLU A 283 -8.27 -15.04 27.35
CA GLU A 283 -6.95 -15.52 26.89
C GLU A 283 -6.96 -16.12 25.48
N ILE A 284 -8.12 -16.55 24.98
CA ILE A 284 -8.27 -17.21 23.68
C ILE A 284 -8.60 -16.20 22.57
N VAL A 285 -9.34 -15.14 22.88
CA VAL A 285 -9.65 -14.06 21.93
C VAL A 285 -8.81 -12.83 22.29
N PRO A 286 -7.71 -12.56 21.57
CA PRO A 286 -6.81 -11.48 21.91
C PRO A 286 -7.52 -10.12 21.89
N SER A 287 -7.16 -9.26 22.84
CA SER A 287 -7.55 -7.85 22.80
C SER A 287 -6.83 -7.14 21.65
N LEU A 288 -7.45 -6.06 21.16
CA LEU A 288 -6.79 -5.12 20.26
C LEU A 288 -5.60 -4.46 20.98
N THR A 289 -4.49 -4.34 20.28
CA THR A 289 -3.28 -3.66 20.75
C THR A 289 -3.48 -2.14 20.73
N GLU A 290 -2.65 -1.43 21.50
CA GLU A 290 -2.66 0.04 21.50
C GLU A 290 -2.32 0.62 20.10
N ASP A 291 -1.42 -0.04 19.36
CA ASP A 291 -1.05 0.35 18.00
C ASP A 291 -2.23 0.20 17.03
N GLU A 292 -2.96 -0.91 17.08
CA GLU A 292 -4.18 -1.13 16.27
C GLU A 292 -5.28 -0.10 16.57
N ILE A 293 -5.48 0.23 17.85
CA ILE A 293 -6.47 1.24 18.26
C ILE A 293 -6.06 2.63 17.74
N ASN A 294 -4.77 2.97 17.85
CA ASN A 294 -4.26 4.23 17.34
C ASN A 294 -4.35 4.30 15.82
N GLU A 295 -4.04 3.21 15.09
CA GLU A 295 -4.16 3.15 13.64
C GLU A 295 -5.60 3.39 13.18
N LEU A 296 -6.59 2.80 13.86
CA LEU A 296 -8.00 3.08 13.58
C LEU A 296 -8.35 4.55 13.77
N LYS A 297 -7.95 5.14 14.90
CA LYS A 297 -8.23 6.56 15.18
C LYS A 297 -7.60 7.47 14.14
N ILE A 298 -6.33 7.26 13.83
CA ILE A 298 -5.60 8.03 12.82
C ILE A 298 -6.28 7.89 11.46
N THR A 299 -6.64 6.67 11.06
CA THR A 299 -7.32 6.39 9.77
C THR A 299 -8.68 7.09 9.70
N LYS A 300 -9.48 7.08 10.78
CA LYS A 300 -10.77 7.79 10.84
C LYS A 300 -10.60 9.31 10.75
N ILE A 301 -9.60 9.89 11.43
CA ILE A 301 -9.32 11.33 11.32
C ILE A 301 -8.84 11.67 9.91
N SER A 302 -7.97 10.87 9.31
CA SER A 302 -7.53 11.03 7.92
C SER A 302 -8.71 10.98 6.95
N PHE A 303 -9.66 10.06 7.17
CA PHE A 303 -10.90 10.01 6.40
C PHE A 303 -11.74 11.28 6.53
N LEU A 304 -11.92 11.80 7.73
CA LEU A 304 -12.63 13.07 7.92
C LEU A 304 -11.87 14.24 7.27
N ALA A 305 -10.53 14.25 7.36
CA ALA A 305 -9.70 15.30 6.79
C ALA A 305 -9.78 15.32 5.26
N SER A 306 -9.87 14.15 4.61
CA SER A 306 -10.02 14.01 3.15
C SER A 306 -11.27 14.72 2.59
N LYS A 307 -12.29 14.98 3.43
CA LYS A 307 -13.51 15.70 3.05
C LYS A 307 -13.35 17.23 3.04
N SER A 308 -12.24 17.75 3.53
CA SER A 308 -12.04 19.20 3.69
C SER A 308 -11.76 19.88 2.35
N LEU A 309 -12.31 21.09 2.17
CA LEU A 309 -12.00 21.98 1.05
C LEU A 309 -11.20 23.22 1.48
N THR A 310 -11.09 23.46 2.78
CA THR A 310 -10.33 24.58 3.33
C THR A 310 -9.31 24.13 4.36
N PHE A 311 -8.28 24.96 4.55
CA PHE A 311 -7.24 24.69 5.54
C PHE A 311 -7.78 24.69 6.97
N ALA A 312 -8.68 25.61 7.29
CA ALA A 312 -9.27 25.71 8.63
C ALA A 312 -10.10 24.47 9.00
N GLU A 313 -10.86 23.92 8.04
CA GLU A 313 -11.61 22.68 8.26
C GLU A 313 -10.67 21.49 8.47
N CYS A 314 -9.67 21.33 7.59
CA CYS A 314 -8.70 20.24 7.68
C CYS A 314 -7.92 20.30 9.00
N GLU A 315 -7.47 21.49 9.40
CA GLU A 315 -6.80 21.72 10.68
C GLU A 315 -7.71 21.42 11.87
N ALA A 316 -8.99 21.84 11.83
CA ALA A 316 -9.94 21.56 12.90
C ALA A 316 -10.20 20.05 13.07
N VAL A 317 -10.22 19.28 11.97
CA VAL A 317 -10.36 17.81 12.02
C VAL A 317 -9.16 17.18 12.73
N TRP A 318 -7.93 17.53 12.35
CA TRP A 318 -6.72 16.99 12.99
C TRP A 318 -6.55 17.44 14.45
N GLN A 319 -7.16 18.55 14.84
CA GLN A 319 -7.20 19.05 16.22
C GLN A 319 -8.38 18.52 17.04
N SER A 320 -9.28 17.73 16.45
CA SER A 320 -10.52 17.31 17.11
C SER A 320 -10.34 16.25 18.20
N GLU A 321 -9.29 15.43 18.12
CA GLU A 321 -8.94 14.42 19.12
C GLU A 321 -7.45 14.50 19.49
N PRO A 322 -7.08 14.41 20.78
CA PRO A 322 -5.68 14.36 21.19
C PRO A 322 -5.08 12.99 20.87
N LEU A 323 -4.52 12.84 19.67
CA LEU A 323 -3.78 11.64 19.26
C LEU A 323 -2.30 11.73 19.65
N LEU A 324 -1.68 10.57 19.88
CA LEU A 324 -0.23 10.47 20.04
C LEU A 324 0.47 10.89 18.74
N ASP A 325 1.61 11.58 18.88
CA ASP A 325 2.46 11.96 17.74
C ASP A 325 3.28 10.76 17.27
N LEU A 326 2.58 9.75 16.74
CA LEU A 326 3.14 8.62 16.02
C LEU A 326 3.58 9.05 14.62
N VAL A 327 4.50 8.29 14.03
CA VAL A 327 5.03 8.55 12.68
C VAL A 327 3.87 8.63 11.67
N ASP A 328 3.00 7.62 11.65
CA ASP A 328 1.88 7.54 10.71
C ASP A 328 0.91 8.73 10.85
N LYS A 329 0.62 9.15 12.09
CA LYS A 329 -0.20 10.33 12.36
C LYS A 329 0.41 11.59 11.77
N LEU A 330 1.71 11.81 12.00
CA LEU A 330 2.40 13.02 11.52
C LEU A 330 2.53 13.05 10.00
N LEU A 331 2.77 11.89 9.36
CA LEU A 331 2.83 11.75 7.91
C LEU A 331 1.46 11.95 7.27
N LEU A 332 0.40 11.33 7.79
CA LEU A 332 -0.96 11.48 7.27
C LEU A 332 -1.52 12.90 7.49
N GLU A 333 -1.18 13.55 8.61
CA GLU A 333 -1.53 14.95 8.86
C GLU A 333 -0.86 15.89 7.84
N ALA A 334 0.44 15.71 7.59
CA ALA A 334 1.14 16.46 6.55
C ALA A 334 0.60 16.16 5.14
N GLY A 335 0.32 14.88 4.84
CA GLY A 335 -0.26 14.43 3.57
C GLY A 335 -1.63 15.03 3.31
N SER A 336 -2.49 15.10 4.33
CA SER A 336 -3.82 15.73 4.23
C SER A 336 -3.73 17.20 3.83
N TYR A 337 -2.71 17.93 4.31
CA TYR A 337 -2.47 19.30 3.90
C TYR A 337 -1.92 19.41 2.47
N ARG A 338 -1.10 18.44 2.02
CA ARG A 338 -0.67 18.36 0.62
C ARG A 338 -1.86 18.14 -0.30
N THR A 339 -2.67 17.12 -0.04
CA THR A 339 -3.90 16.84 -0.81
C THR A 339 -4.81 18.06 -0.87
N LEU A 340 -4.97 18.78 0.24
CA LEU A 340 -5.75 20.02 0.24
C LEU A 340 -5.16 21.07 -0.71
N LEU A 341 -3.84 21.26 -0.74
CA LEU A 341 -3.21 22.17 -1.70
C LEU A 341 -3.45 21.72 -3.14
N ASP A 342 -3.36 20.42 -3.41
CA ASP A 342 -3.58 19.84 -4.74
C ASP A 342 -5.03 20.09 -5.20
N LYS A 343 -6.02 19.84 -4.34
CA LYS A 343 -7.43 20.19 -4.59
C LYS A 343 -7.63 21.67 -4.91
N LEU A 344 -6.97 22.54 -4.14
CA LEU A 344 -7.09 23.98 -4.34
C LEU A 344 -6.48 24.41 -5.67
N ASP A 345 -5.36 23.81 -6.07
CA ASP A 345 -4.72 24.06 -7.36
C ASP A 345 -5.58 23.55 -8.54
N GLU A 346 -6.24 22.41 -8.38
CA GLU A 346 -7.17 21.86 -9.39
C GLU A 346 -8.48 22.63 -9.52
N SER A 347 -8.98 23.21 -8.43
CA SER A 347 -10.23 23.98 -8.43
C SER A 347 -10.20 25.25 -9.30
N LEU A 348 -9.04 25.58 -9.89
CA LEU A 348 -8.73 26.83 -10.59
C LEU A 348 -8.97 28.08 -9.73
N ALA A 349 -9.15 27.91 -8.41
CA ALA A 349 -9.19 29.00 -7.47
C ALA A 349 -7.79 29.56 -7.27
N VAL A 350 -7.64 30.88 -7.36
CA VAL A 350 -6.37 31.52 -6.99
C VAL A 350 -6.19 31.38 -5.48
N VAL A 351 -5.30 30.48 -5.09
CA VAL A 351 -4.90 30.33 -3.68
C VAL A 351 -4.00 31.50 -3.30
N ASP A 352 -4.34 32.17 -2.20
CA ASP A 352 -3.49 33.24 -1.65
C ASP A 352 -2.11 32.69 -1.28
N ASP A 353 -1.04 33.33 -1.76
CA ASP A 353 0.35 33.02 -1.44
C ASP A 353 0.61 32.96 0.07
N LYS A 354 -0.10 33.78 0.86
CA LYS A 354 0.02 33.73 2.33
C LYS A 354 -0.56 32.46 2.90
N LEU A 355 -1.68 31.97 2.34
CA LEU A 355 -2.27 30.70 2.74
C LEU A 355 -1.34 29.56 2.34
N LYS A 356 -0.86 29.51 1.09
CA LYS A 356 0.14 28.50 0.67
C LYS A 356 1.35 28.49 1.60
N TRP A 357 1.90 29.67 1.91
CA TRP A 357 3.01 29.79 2.86
C TRP A 357 2.68 29.23 4.24
N GLN A 358 1.49 29.51 4.77
CA GLN A 358 1.03 29.02 6.06
C GLN A 358 0.94 27.49 6.07
N VAL A 359 0.25 26.89 5.08
CA VAL A 359 0.08 25.44 4.97
C VAL A 359 1.43 24.74 4.87
N LEU A 360 2.30 25.20 3.96
CA LEU A 360 3.66 24.66 3.80
C LEU A 360 4.50 24.76 5.08
N SER A 361 4.34 25.84 5.86
CA SER A 361 5.04 26.00 7.14
C SER A 361 4.56 25.01 8.20
N VAL A 362 3.26 24.69 8.20
CA VAL A 362 2.68 23.68 9.09
C VAL A 362 3.17 22.29 8.69
N MET A 363 3.15 21.95 7.40
CA MET A 363 3.68 20.69 6.89
C MET A 363 5.15 20.47 7.27
N ASP A 364 6.01 21.48 7.06
CA ASP A 364 7.42 21.40 7.47
C ASP A 364 7.57 21.17 8.99
N THR A 365 6.70 21.75 9.80
CA THR A 365 6.70 21.51 11.26
C THR A 365 6.38 20.04 11.57
N LYS A 366 5.38 19.45 10.91
CA LYS A 366 5.02 18.03 11.08
C LYS A 366 6.13 17.10 10.63
N TYR A 367 6.78 17.39 9.51
CA TYR A 367 7.94 16.63 9.05
C TYR A 367 9.14 16.73 10.00
N LYS A 368 9.40 17.90 10.60
CA LYS A 368 10.43 18.05 11.66
C LYS A 368 10.13 17.21 12.89
N GLU A 369 8.85 17.10 13.28
CA GLU A 369 8.42 16.25 14.39
C GLU A 369 8.56 14.76 14.02
N CYS A 370 8.14 14.38 12.81
CA CYS A 370 8.28 13.02 12.31
C CYS A 370 9.74 12.56 12.30
N TYR A 371 10.66 13.39 11.80
CA TYR A 371 12.09 13.12 11.85
C TYR A 371 12.59 12.87 13.28
N LYS A 372 12.13 13.63 14.29
CA LYS A 372 12.55 13.41 15.69
C LYS A 372 12.11 12.04 16.20
N VAL A 373 10.88 11.61 15.87
CA VAL A 373 10.35 10.30 16.26
C VAL A 373 11.13 9.18 15.56
N LEU A 374 11.28 9.24 14.23
CA LEU A 374 12.04 8.27 13.44
C LEU A 374 13.50 8.17 13.90
N LYS A 375 14.13 9.32 14.17
CA LYS A 375 15.52 9.36 14.64
C LYS A 375 15.67 8.67 15.99
N LYS A 376 14.71 8.85 16.90
CA LYS A 376 14.69 8.17 18.20
C LYS A 376 14.55 6.65 18.03
N GLN A 377 13.65 6.19 17.15
CA GLN A 377 13.47 4.77 16.83
C GLN A 377 14.74 4.16 16.21
N LEU A 378 15.36 4.86 15.26
CA LEU A 378 16.62 4.42 14.65
C LEU A 378 17.75 4.29 15.68
N ASP A 379 17.85 5.24 16.61
CA ASP A 379 18.87 5.23 17.65
C ASP A 379 18.61 4.12 18.69
N GLN A 380 17.35 3.74 18.94
CA GLN A 380 16.98 2.57 19.74
C GLN A 380 17.42 1.26 19.08
N LEU A 381 17.16 1.07 17.78
CA LEU A 381 17.64 -0.10 17.03
C LEU A 381 19.16 -0.16 16.99
N LYS A 382 19.86 0.97 16.78
CA LYS A 382 21.33 1.03 16.81
C LYS A 382 21.91 0.62 18.16
N LYS A 383 21.22 0.94 19.25
CA LYS A 383 21.57 0.52 20.62
C LYS A 383 21.15 -0.92 20.95
N ARG A 384 20.47 -1.61 20.02
CA ARG A 384 19.87 -2.94 20.23
C ARG A 384 18.91 -2.98 21.42
N SER A 385 18.22 -1.86 21.68
CA SER A 385 17.19 -1.81 22.72
C SER A 385 15.85 -2.38 22.26
N VAL A 386 15.72 -2.67 20.97
CA VAL A 386 14.57 -3.30 20.32
C VAL A 386 15.12 -4.37 19.36
N GLU A 387 14.38 -5.46 19.19
CA GLU A 387 14.73 -6.52 18.25
C GLU A 387 14.58 -6.03 16.81
N ASP A 388 15.54 -6.39 15.94
CA ASP A 388 15.53 -6.05 14.52
C ASP A 388 14.98 -7.23 13.74
N THR A 389 13.78 -7.06 13.20
CA THR A 389 13.07 -8.07 12.40
C THR A 389 13.66 -8.22 11.00
N GLY A 390 14.59 -7.36 10.61
CA GLY A 390 15.41 -7.46 9.39
C GLY A 390 15.38 -6.18 8.56
N ASP A 391 14.17 -5.70 8.26
CA ASP A 391 13.95 -4.50 7.45
C ASP A 391 13.61 -3.24 8.26
N ASP A 392 13.37 -3.34 9.58
CA ASP A 392 12.97 -2.20 10.42
C ASP A 392 13.90 -1.00 10.26
N LYS A 393 15.22 -1.27 10.33
CA LYS A 393 16.23 -0.23 10.17
C LYS A 393 16.25 0.34 8.75
N SER A 394 16.04 -0.51 7.74
CA SER A 394 15.93 -0.05 6.35
C SER A 394 14.72 0.87 6.18
N ASN A 395 13.56 0.44 6.67
CA ASN A 395 12.29 1.15 6.58
C ASN A 395 12.38 2.52 7.26
N ILE A 396 12.92 2.59 8.49
CA ILE A 396 13.12 3.87 9.19
C ILE A 396 14.10 4.77 8.43
N ILE A 397 15.19 4.23 7.87
CA ILE A 397 16.13 5.03 7.08
C ILE A 397 15.45 5.58 5.81
N SER A 398 14.68 4.74 5.10
CA SER A 398 13.93 5.16 3.91
C SER A 398 12.94 6.27 4.26
N GLN A 399 12.17 6.12 5.34
CA GLN A 399 11.23 7.14 5.80
C GLN A 399 11.93 8.46 6.20
N ILE A 400 13.09 8.39 6.88
CA ILE A 400 13.89 9.60 7.17
C ILE A 400 14.31 10.30 5.87
N CYS A 401 14.68 9.54 4.84
CA CYS A 401 15.04 10.11 3.55
C CYS A 401 13.81 10.78 2.89
N SER A 402 12.65 10.11 2.87
CA SER A 402 11.39 10.69 2.37
C SER A 402 11.05 11.99 3.09
N VAL A 403 11.12 12.01 4.43
CA VAL A 403 10.88 13.22 5.23
C VAL A 403 11.81 14.35 4.83
N PHE A 404 13.12 14.09 4.64
CA PHE A 404 14.04 15.14 4.19
C PHE A 404 13.78 15.61 2.75
N ILE A 405 13.34 14.72 1.88
CA ILE A 405 12.95 15.06 0.50
C ILE A 405 11.73 15.98 0.53
N GLU A 406 10.68 15.59 1.24
CA GLU A 406 9.45 16.40 1.39
C GLU A 406 9.74 17.79 1.97
N GLN A 407 10.57 17.86 3.02
CA GLN A 407 10.98 19.15 3.58
C GLN A 407 11.78 19.99 2.59
N ALA A 408 12.65 19.37 1.79
CA ALA A 408 13.41 20.09 0.78
C ALA A 408 12.49 20.69 -0.29
N ASP A 409 11.50 19.91 -0.73
CA ASP A 409 10.52 20.31 -1.73
C ASP A 409 9.66 21.48 -1.20
N ILE A 410 9.22 21.41 0.06
CA ILE A 410 8.53 22.51 0.75
C ILE A 410 9.37 23.79 0.80
N GLU A 411 10.66 23.70 1.13
CA GLU A 411 11.53 24.89 1.19
C GLU A 411 11.71 25.51 -0.21
N VAL A 412 11.82 24.69 -1.26
CA VAL A 412 11.86 25.17 -2.65
C VAL A 412 10.53 25.84 -3.02
N GLU A 413 9.38 25.21 -2.75
CA GLU A 413 8.05 25.77 -2.99
C GLU A 413 7.89 27.14 -2.32
N ARG A 414 8.21 27.22 -1.03
CA ARG A 414 8.17 28.47 -0.27
C ARG A 414 9.08 29.55 -0.85
N SER A 415 10.22 29.17 -1.42
CA SER A 415 11.18 30.11 -2.03
C SER A 415 10.66 30.76 -3.32
N MET A 416 9.67 30.14 -3.95
CA MET A 416 9.03 30.61 -5.19
C MET A 416 7.82 31.51 -4.94
N LEU A 417 7.23 31.47 -3.73
CA LEU A 417 6.11 32.34 -3.35
C LEU A 417 6.57 33.80 -3.16
N GLU A 418 5.67 34.75 -3.41
CA GLU A 418 5.90 36.18 -3.14
C GLU A 418 6.29 36.42 -1.67
N SER A 419 5.61 35.74 -0.75
CA SER A 419 5.89 35.80 0.70
C SER A 419 7.31 35.30 1.06
N GLY A 420 7.91 34.48 0.20
CA GLY A 420 9.21 33.86 0.39
C GLY A 420 10.39 34.58 -0.27
N GLN A 421 10.16 35.56 -1.15
CA GLN A 421 11.23 36.23 -1.91
C GLN A 421 12.36 36.78 -1.03
N LYS A 422 12.03 37.37 0.12
CA LYS A 422 13.02 37.88 1.10
C LYS A 422 13.87 36.79 1.78
N TYR A 423 13.44 35.54 1.70
CA TYR A 423 14.09 34.38 2.30
C TYR A 423 14.65 33.40 1.25
N HIS A 424 14.53 33.72 -0.04
CA HIS A 424 14.83 32.82 -1.15
C HIS A 424 16.17 32.09 -0.99
N ASP A 425 17.29 32.83 -0.84
CA ASP A 425 18.63 32.24 -0.70
C ASP A 425 18.75 31.29 0.51
N VAL A 426 18.06 31.61 1.61
CA VAL A 426 18.09 30.80 2.84
C VAL A 426 17.29 29.52 2.64
N LEU A 427 16.10 29.62 2.04
CA LEU A 427 15.23 28.47 1.77
C LEU A 427 15.88 27.51 0.78
N VAL A 428 16.44 28.02 -0.31
CA VAL A 428 17.21 27.21 -1.28
C VAL A 428 18.42 26.55 -0.59
N LYS A 429 19.17 27.29 0.24
CA LYS A 429 20.28 26.68 1.00
C LYS A 429 19.80 25.58 1.96
N ASN A 430 18.64 25.75 2.58
CA ASN A 430 18.06 24.75 3.46
C ASN A 430 17.67 23.49 2.68
N SER A 431 17.02 23.62 1.53
CA SER A 431 16.66 22.46 0.69
C SER A 431 17.90 21.65 0.29
N TYR A 432 18.98 22.31 -0.11
CA TYR A 432 20.27 21.65 -0.36
C TYR A 432 20.81 20.86 0.83
N ASN A 433 20.71 21.42 2.05
CA ASN A 433 21.18 20.74 3.25
C ASN A 433 20.31 19.53 3.60
N LEU A 434 18.99 19.65 3.43
CA LEU A 434 18.04 18.55 3.64
C LEU A 434 18.31 17.40 2.65
N LEU A 435 18.46 17.70 1.36
CA LEU A 435 18.82 16.71 0.34
C LEU A 435 20.19 16.07 0.63
N LYS A 436 21.20 16.84 1.04
CA LYS A 436 22.49 16.28 1.46
C LYS A 436 22.36 15.35 2.67
N ASN A 437 21.51 15.66 3.63
CA ASN A 437 21.24 14.78 4.75
C ASN A 437 20.55 13.48 4.30
N SER A 438 19.56 13.56 3.40
CA SER A 438 18.95 12.38 2.76
C SER A 438 20.01 11.48 2.08
N LEU A 439 20.98 12.07 1.34
CA LEU A 439 22.09 11.30 0.77
C LEU A 439 22.98 10.62 1.81
N VAL A 440 23.17 11.23 2.98
CA VAL A 440 23.95 10.63 4.07
C VAL A 440 23.19 9.45 4.68
N TYR A 441 21.88 9.57 4.85
CA TYR A 441 21.05 8.49 5.41
C TYR A 441 20.88 7.32 4.44
N SER A 442 20.55 7.58 3.17
CA SER A 442 20.37 6.53 2.15
C SER A 442 21.60 5.65 1.93
N LYS A 443 22.81 6.17 2.19
CA LYS A 443 24.08 5.41 2.14
C LYS A 443 24.31 4.51 3.37
N GLN A 444 23.52 4.64 4.44
CA GLN A 444 23.61 3.74 5.59
C GLN A 444 23.02 2.37 5.21
N GLY A 445 23.70 1.29 5.59
CA GLY A 445 23.18 -0.06 5.41
C GLY A 445 21.99 -0.34 6.34
N GLY A 446 20.98 -1.06 5.85
CA GLY A 446 19.83 -1.52 6.64
C GLY A 446 20.26 -2.53 7.69
N GLY A 447 21.15 -3.45 7.36
CA GLY A 447 21.67 -4.43 8.31
C GLY A 447 22.16 -5.68 7.61
N LEU A 448 22.47 -6.73 8.39
CA LEU A 448 22.83 -8.04 7.82
C LEU A 448 21.61 -8.83 7.34
N ARG A 449 20.43 -8.54 7.89
CA ARG A 449 19.16 -9.22 7.60
C ARG A 449 18.26 -8.44 6.64
N GLU A 450 18.79 -7.36 6.08
CA GLU A 450 18.07 -6.49 5.16
C GLU A 450 17.70 -7.24 3.88
N SER A 451 16.44 -7.14 3.48
CA SER A 451 15.94 -7.73 2.24
C SER A 451 16.42 -6.95 1.02
N VAL A 452 16.31 -7.58 -0.16
CA VAL A 452 16.55 -6.89 -1.43
C VAL A 452 15.56 -5.74 -1.63
N SER A 453 14.28 -5.92 -1.27
CA SER A 453 13.26 -4.87 -1.38
C SER A 453 13.62 -3.67 -0.50
N GLY A 454 14.01 -3.90 0.76
CA GLY A 454 14.46 -2.83 1.65
C GLY A 454 15.66 -2.05 1.09
N LYS A 455 16.63 -2.77 0.50
CA LYS A 455 17.79 -2.16 -0.18
C LYS A 455 17.37 -1.28 -1.35
N LEU A 456 16.49 -1.79 -2.20
CA LEU A 456 16.05 -1.13 -3.42
C LEU A 456 15.29 0.16 -3.12
N VAL A 457 14.43 0.17 -2.11
CA VAL A 457 13.73 1.39 -1.65
C VAL A 457 14.73 2.45 -1.18
N ARG A 458 15.76 2.09 -0.40
CA ARG A 458 16.79 3.07 0.00
C ARG A 458 17.58 3.62 -1.20
N GLU A 459 17.89 2.76 -2.16
CA GLU A 459 18.53 3.19 -3.40
C GLU A 459 17.61 4.10 -4.23
N LYS A 460 16.29 3.86 -4.27
CA LYS A 460 15.30 4.78 -4.86
C LYS A 460 15.36 6.14 -4.17
N ARG A 461 15.30 6.21 -2.83
CA ARG A 461 15.44 7.48 -2.09
C ARG A 461 16.75 8.21 -2.38
N ARG A 462 17.84 7.46 -2.58
CA ARG A 462 19.12 8.05 -3.02
C ARG A 462 19.00 8.70 -4.39
N ARG A 463 18.39 8.01 -5.36
CA ARG A 463 18.22 8.51 -6.74
C ARG A 463 17.29 9.72 -6.80
N GLU A 464 16.16 9.69 -6.11
CA GLU A 464 15.22 10.82 -5.99
C GLU A 464 15.92 12.08 -5.46
N THR A 465 16.77 11.90 -4.45
CA THR A 465 17.56 12.98 -3.86
C THR A 465 18.58 13.53 -4.85
N LEU A 466 19.27 12.65 -5.60
CA LEU A 466 20.25 13.04 -6.61
C LEU A 466 19.59 13.76 -7.80
N ALA A 467 18.42 13.31 -8.25
CA ALA A 467 17.68 13.93 -9.34
C ALA A 467 17.27 15.37 -8.98
N ARG A 468 16.73 15.59 -7.78
CA ARG A 468 16.41 16.94 -7.27
C ARG A 468 17.65 17.84 -7.19
N LEU A 469 18.77 17.33 -6.67
CA LEU A 469 20.04 18.06 -6.64
C LEU A 469 20.54 18.42 -8.04
N CYS A 470 20.40 17.52 -9.03
CA CYS A 470 20.75 17.81 -10.42
C CYS A 470 19.92 18.98 -10.98
N ILE A 471 18.62 19.02 -10.70
CA ILE A 471 17.76 20.13 -11.13
C ILE A 471 18.17 21.44 -10.46
N LEU A 472 18.36 21.43 -9.14
CA LEU A 472 18.78 22.62 -8.40
C LEU A 472 20.18 23.13 -8.82
N ASP A 473 21.09 22.24 -9.22
CA ASP A 473 22.43 22.57 -9.70
C ASP A 473 22.46 22.94 -11.20
N GLY A 474 21.34 22.79 -11.93
CA GLY A 474 21.29 22.97 -13.38
C GLY A 474 22.02 21.89 -14.21
N LYS A 475 22.31 20.73 -13.62
CA LYS A 475 23.02 19.60 -14.25
C LYS A 475 22.04 18.68 -14.98
N LEU A 476 21.47 19.19 -16.06
CA LEU A 476 20.37 18.55 -16.78
C LEU A 476 20.81 17.79 -18.05
N SER A 477 22.12 17.78 -18.38
CA SER A 477 22.57 17.07 -19.57
C SER A 477 22.47 15.54 -19.39
N ARG A 478 22.15 14.82 -20.46
CA ARG A 478 22.09 13.35 -20.46
C ARG A 478 23.35 12.70 -19.89
N THR A 479 24.52 13.26 -20.19
CA THR A 479 25.82 12.78 -19.67
C THR A 479 25.96 12.96 -18.17
N GLU A 480 25.55 14.11 -17.63
CA GLU A 480 25.59 14.36 -16.19
C GLU A 480 24.58 13.48 -15.45
N LEU A 481 23.35 13.42 -15.94
CA LEU A 481 22.28 12.62 -15.33
C LEU A 481 22.60 11.12 -15.33
N SER A 482 23.12 10.61 -16.45
CA SER A 482 23.56 9.21 -16.55
C SER A 482 24.72 8.88 -15.60
N SER A 483 25.58 9.86 -15.30
CA SER A 483 26.72 9.70 -14.39
C SER A 483 26.33 9.83 -12.92
N ILE A 484 25.43 10.77 -12.60
CA ILE A 484 25.06 11.10 -11.22
C ILE A 484 23.93 10.20 -10.72
N VAL A 485 22.82 10.12 -11.45
CA VAL A 485 21.62 9.37 -11.06
C VAL A 485 21.69 7.93 -11.59
N GLY A 486 22.23 7.76 -12.80
CA GLY A 486 22.42 6.46 -13.46
C GLY A 486 21.62 6.34 -14.75
N ALA A 487 22.25 5.79 -15.79
CA ALA A 487 21.70 5.74 -17.16
C ALA A 487 20.32 5.08 -17.27
N ASN A 488 20.06 4.03 -16.48
CA ASN A 488 18.80 3.28 -16.50
C ASN A 488 17.72 3.87 -15.59
N TYR A 489 18.04 4.90 -14.79
CA TYR A 489 17.15 5.39 -13.74
C TYR A 489 16.73 6.83 -13.97
N TRP A 490 17.66 7.70 -14.41
CA TRP A 490 17.37 9.13 -14.52
C TRP A 490 16.13 9.47 -15.37
N PRO A 491 15.77 8.74 -16.46
CA PRO A 491 14.56 9.06 -17.21
C PRO A 491 13.30 8.90 -16.37
N GLN A 492 13.22 7.83 -15.57
CA GLN A 492 12.07 7.61 -14.69
C GLN A 492 12.04 8.67 -13.58
N GLU A 493 13.16 8.93 -12.91
CA GLU A 493 13.22 9.95 -11.85
C GLU A 493 12.83 11.35 -12.37
N MET A 494 13.20 11.69 -13.61
CA MET A 494 12.78 12.95 -14.23
C MET A 494 11.31 12.93 -14.67
N SER A 495 10.78 11.77 -15.09
CA SER A 495 9.35 11.64 -15.34
C SER A 495 8.55 11.89 -14.06
N ASP A 496 8.94 11.25 -12.95
CA ASP A 496 8.28 11.42 -11.65
C ASP A 496 8.35 12.89 -11.18
N LEU A 497 9.50 13.56 -11.37
CA LEU A 497 9.68 14.97 -11.02
C LEU A 497 8.98 15.95 -11.98
N ALA A 498 8.54 15.51 -13.15
CA ALA A 498 7.80 16.35 -14.09
C ALA A 498 6.42 16.75 -13.53
N ASP A 499 5.88 15.95 -12.61
CA ASP A 499 4.60 16.17 -11.95
C ASP A 499 4.74 16.96 -10.64
N VAL A 500 5.95 17.09 -10.11
CA VAL A 500 6.24 17.95 -8.95
C VAL A 500 6.42 19.40 -9.41
N SER A 501 5.47 20.27 -9.05
CA SER A 501 5.36 21.65 -9.56
C SER A 501 6.69 22.43 -9.57
N VAL A 502 7.48 22.35 -8.50
CA VAL A 502 8.74 23.09 -8.35
C VAL A 502 9.92 22.56 -9.16
N TYR A 503 9.85 21.31 -9.63
CA TYR A 503 10.89 20.70 -10.46
C TYR A 503 10.44 20.49 -11.91
N SER A 504 9.14 20.67 -12.19
CA SER A 504 8.50 20.32 -13.46
C SER A 504 9.23 20.87 -14.69
N GLU A 505 9.62 22.14 -14.68
CA GLU A 505 10.31 22.77 -15.81
C GLU A 505 11.69 22.13 -16.07
N GLY A 506 12.50 21.96 -15.01
CA GLY A 506 13.83 21.35 -15.10
C GLY A 506 13.77 19.89 -15.54
N ALA A 507 12.81 19.14 -14.99
CA ALA A 507 12.56 17.75 -15.33
C ALA A 507 12.13 17.56 -16.79
N LYS A 508 11.13 18.32 -17.25
CA LYS A 508 10.66 18.30 -18.66
C LYS A 508 11.75 18.72 -19.63
N SER A 509 12.57 19.72 -19.25
CA SER A 509 13.73 20.16 -20.04
C SER A 509 14.77 19.04 -20.19
N ALA A 510 15.09 18.33 -19.11
CA ALA A 510 16.01 17.19 -19.14
C ALA A 510 15.51 16.06 -20.05
N LEU A 511 14.21 15.73 -19.99
CA LEU A 511 13.60 14.70 -20.83
C LEU A 511 13.59 15.07 -22.31
N THR A 512 13.38 16.35 -22.63
CA THR A 512 13.32 16.82 -24.03
C THR A 512 14.70 16.88 -24.69
N GLN A 513 15.76 17.09 -23.90
CA GLN A 513 17.14 17.19 -24.38
C GLN A 513 17.86 15.84 -24.55
N ALA A 514 17.26 14.74 -24.09
CA ALA A 514 17.87 13.41 -24.05
C ALA A 514 17.55 12.54 -25.27
#